data_AF-A0A0Q7V355-F1
#
_entry.id   AF-A0A0Q7V355-F1
#
_cell.length_a   1.000
_cell.length_b   1.000
_cell.length_c   1.000
_cell.angle_alpha   90.00
_cell.angle_beta   90.00
_cell.angle_gamma   90.00
#
_symmetry.space_group_name_H-M   'P 1'
#
loop_
_entity.id
_entity.type
_entity.pdbx_description
1 polymer ?
#
loop_
_entity_poly.entity_id
_entity_poly.type
_entity_poly.pdbx_seq_one_letter_code
_entity_poly.pdbx_strand_id
1 'polypeptide(L)'
;MKFVCWLWRGKGFWKQTARYDEGHVSTLASMLARHGGHELICVQDGSFDIPGSIIMPDEVKALPDYLPKLWGWSPEFHDMIGERFASIDLDVVVTGDLEPLLNVNEPFVIWDRARLEPYNTSMFSIEPGYRNDVWTTLSPEKVAWARKRAAYWTGDQSWVAHVLGPDEPTFGETEGVIQYRPSKHRDAPPEGMKAAFLCGPYEPRSESAHSKWMRKAYV
;
A
#
# COMPACT_ATOMS: atom_id res chain seq x y z
N MET A 1 1.21 3.90 15.81
CA MET A 1 1.03 4.88 14.72
C MET A 1 -0.30 4.66 13.98
N LYS A 2 -0.74 5.62 13.13
CA LYS A 2 -1.90 5.45 12.23
C LYS A 2 -1.51 4.77 10.92
N PHE A 3 -2.32 3.80 10.49
CA PHE A 3 -2.23 3.18 9.18
C PHE A 3 -3.40 3.61 8.30
N VAL A 4 -3.16 3.67 6.99
CA VAL A 4 -4.13 3.99 5.95
C VAL A 4 -4.14 2.85 4.93
N CYS A 5 -5.31 2.33 4.58
CA CYS A 5 -5.46 1.44 3.43
C CYS A 5 -6.47 2.01 2.43
N TRP A 6 -6.41 1.51 1.21
CA TRP A 6 -7.16 2.06 0.08
C TRP A 6 -8.07 0.99 -0.52
N LEU A 7 -9.38 1.27 -0.60
CA LEU A 7 -10.36 0.32 -1.14
C LEU A 7 -11.37 1.02 -2.06
N TRP A 8 -11.36 0.69 -3.35
CA TRP A 8 -12.31 1.24 -4.31
C TRP A 8 -12.68 0.21 -5.37
N ARG A 9 -13.82 0.37 -6.03
CA ARG A 9 -14.24 -0.44 -7.19
C ARG A 9 -13.63 0.09 -8.48
N GLY A 10 -13.51 1.41 -8.64
CA GLY A 10 -12.82 2.07 -9.76
C GLY A 10 -13.18 1.58 -11.18
N LYS A 11 -12.41 2.00 -12.19
CA LYS A 11 -12.45 1.50 -13.57
C LYS A 11 -11.00 1.19 -14.00
N GLY A 12 -10.69 -0.05 -14.38
CA GLY A 12 -9.28 -0.40 -14.68
C GLY A 12 -8.95 -1.89 -14.83
N PHE A 13 -7.73 -2.15 -15.33
CA PHE A 13 -7.29 -3.43 -15.95
C PHE A 13 -7.21 -4.65 -15.00
N TRP A 14 -7.10 -4.47 -13.69
CA TRP A 14 -6.79 -5.56 -12.74
C TRP A 14 -7.91 -5.88 -11.73
N LYS A 15 -8.99 -5.10 -11.72
CA LYS A 15 -10.06 -5.25 -10.71
C LYS A 15 -11.10 -6.31 -11.04
N GLN A 16 -10.95 -7.01 -12.16
CA GLN A 16 -11.79 -8.17 -12.49
C GLN A 16 -11.33 -9.44 -11.76
N THR A 17 -10.08 -9.49 -11.28
CA THR A 17 -9.49 -10.70 -10.66
C THR A 17 -9.33 -10.62 -9.15
N ALA A 18 -8.99 -9.45 -8.59
CA ALA A 18 -8.85 -9.27 -7.13
C ALA A 18 -10.14 -8.71 -6.53
N ARG A 19 -10.72 -9.40 -5.53
CA ARG A 19 -12.03 -9.07 -4.95
C ARG A 19 -11.93 -8.58 -3.51
N TYR A 20 -11.14 -7.53 -3.30
CA TYR A 20 -11.09 -6.85 -2.01
C TYR A 20 -12.46 -6.29 -1.60
N ASP A 21 -12.74 -6.37 -0.29
CA ASP A 21 -14.01 -6.04 0.35
C ASP A 21 -13.79 -5.54 1.79
N GLU A 22 -14.88 -5.19 2.48
CA GLU A 22 -14.88 -4.72 3.87
C GLU A 22 -14.22 -5.71 4.82
N GLY A 23 -14.35 -7.01 4.51
CA GLY A 23 -13.71 -8.05 5.29
C GLY A 23 -12.19 -7.94 5.24
N HIS A 24 -11.59 -7.65 4.10
CA HIS A 24 -10.14 -7.51 3.98
C HIS A 24 -9.62 -6.35 4.84
N VAL A 25 -10.36 -5.25 4.87
CA VAL A 25 -10.08 -4.10 5.74
C VAL A 25 -10.16 -4.49 7.21
N SER A 26 -11.22 -5.21 7.59
CA SER A 26 -11.40 -5.69 8.97
C SER A 26 -10.29 -6.64 9.39
N THR A 27 -9.86 -7.53 8.49
CA THR A 27 -8.74 -8.44 8.72
C THR A 27 -7.43 -7.69 8.90
N LEU A 28 -7.12 -6.72 8.03
CA LEU A 28 -5.93 -5.89 8.17
C LEU A 28 -5.92 -5.10 9.48
N ALA A 29 -7.05 -4.49 9.84
CA ALA A 29 -7.21 -3.78 11.11
C ALA A 29 -6.92 -4.71 12.31
N SER A 30 -7.44 -5.94 12.27
CA SER A 30 -7.18 -6.94 13.32
C SER A 30 -5.69 -7.29 13.42
N MET A 31 -5.01 -7.54 12.30
CA MET A 31 -3.58 -7.86 12.32
C MET A 31 -2.74 -6.70 12.89
N LEU A 32 -3.01 -5.46 12.46
CA LEU A 32 -2.33 -4.26 12.95
C LEU A 32 -2.58 -4.01 14.44
N ALA A 33 -3.80 -4.25 14.92
CA ALA A 33 -4.14 -4.14 16.34
C ALA A 33 -3.39 -5.19 17.18
N ARG A 34 -3.30 -6.44 16.71
CA ARG A 34 -2.56 -7.51 17.39
C ARG A 34 -1.06 -7.26 17.45
N HIS A 35 -0.52 -6.57 16.46
CA HIS A 35 0.92 -6.38 16.27
C HIS A 35 1.36 -4.93 16.47
N GLY A 36 0.94 -4.28 17.56
CA GLY A 36 1.38 -2.91 17.88
C GLY A 36 0.25 -1.98 18.34
N GLY A 37 -1.00 -2.49 18.42
CA GLY A 37 -2.13 -1.71 18.90
C GLY A 37 -2.47 -0.53 17.99
N HIS A 38 -2.20 -0.65 16.69
CA HIS A 38 -2.34 0.44 15.74
C HIS A 38 -3.78 0.62 15.26
N GLU A 39 -4.11 1.85 14.86
CA GLU A 39 -5.37 2.21 14.21
C GLU A 39 -5.25 2.07 12.68
N LEU A 40 -6.32 1.60 12.03
CA LEU A 40 -6.43 1.58 10.57
C LEU A 40 -7.59 2.47 10.11
N ILE A 41 -7.29 3.42 9.23
CA ILE A 41 -8.27 4.22 8.50
C ILE A 41 -8.36 3.68 7.07
N CYS A 42 -9.57 3.35 6.63
CA CYS A 42 -9.79 2.99 5.23
C CYS A 42 -10.19 4.23 4.43
N VAL A 43 -9.54 4.45 3.29
CA VAL A 43 -9.93 5.45 2.30
C VAL A 43 -10.62 4.73 1.15
N GLN A 44 -11.85 5.16 0.83
CA GLN A 44 -12.71 4.44 -0.12
C GLN A 44 -13.51 5.32 -1.07
N ASP A 45 -14.17 4.71 -2.06
CA ASP A 45 -14.97 5.41 -3.08
C ASP A 45 -16.45 5.61 -2.72
N GLY A 46 -16.89 5.12 -1.55
CA GLY A 46 -18.28 5.17 -1.09
C GLY A 46 -19.09 3.92 -1.43
N SER A 47 -18.46 2.87 -1.98
CA SER A 47 -19.13 1.61 -2.33
C SER A 47 -19.20 0.60 -1.18
N PHE A 48 -18.67 0.94 0.00
CA PHE A 48 -18.46 0.01 1.10
C PHE A 48 -18.98 0.57 2.41
N ASP A 49 -19.51 -0.29 3.29
CA ASP A 49 -19.97 0.09 4.62
C ASP A 49 -18.87 -0.13 5.67
N ILE A 50 -17.93 0.82 5.73
CA ILE A 50 -16.76 0.77 6.64
C ILE A 50 -16.85 1.94 7.62
N PRO A 51 -17.15 1.69 8.91
CA PRO A 51 -17.21 2.74 9.93
C PRO A 51 -15.90 3.50 10.06
N GLY A 52 -15.98 4.83 10.17
CA GLY A 52 -14.80 5.71 10.31
C GLY A 52 -13.94 5.84 9.04
N SER A 53 -14.38 5.30 7.90
CA SER A 53 -13.67 5.47 6.64
C SER A 53 -13.75 6.90 6.10
N ILE A 54 -12.73 7.28 5.32
CA ILE A 54 -12.71 8.52 4.55
C ILE A 54 -13.22 8.23 3.14
N ILE A 55 -14.20 9.00 2.68
CA ILE A 55 -14.69 8.92 1.31
C ILE A 55 -13.85 9.87 0.43
N MET A 56 -13.25 9.34 -0.62
CA MET A 56 -12.51 10.14 -1.60
C MET A 56 -13.41 11.20 -2.25
N PRO A 57 -12.87 12.35 -2.68
CA PRO A 57 -13.55 13.27 -3.60
C PRO A 57 -13.83 12.63 -4.96
N ASP A 58 -14.84 13.12 -5.68
CA ASP A 58 -15.27 12.52 -6.96
C ASP A 58 -14.20 12.61 -8.05
N GLU A 59 -13.41 13.69 -8.07
CA GLU A 59 -12.27 13.87 -8.96
C GLU A 59 -11.15 12.84 -8.71
N VAL A 60 -10.97 12.42 -7.45
CA VAL A 60 -10.01 11.37 -7.09
C VAL A 60 -10.55 10.01 -7.51
N LYS A 61 -11.84 9.72 -7.28
CA LYS A 61 -12.50 8.48 -7.74
C LYS A 61 -12.45 8.32 -9.26
N ALA A 62 -12.46 9.43 -9.99
CA ALA A 62 -12.42 9.44 -11.45
C ALA A 62 -11.04 9.12 -12.04
N LEU A 63 -9.97 9.14 -11.23
CA LEU A 63 -8.63 8.77 -11.68
C LEU A 63 -8.58 7.28 -12.08
N PRO A 64 -7.83 6.93 -13.15
CA PRO A 64 -7.78 5.57 -13.65
C PRO A 64 -6.96 4.64 -12.75
N ASP A 65 -7.29 3.36 -12.81
CA ASP A 65 -6.50 2.26 -12.23
C ASP A 65 -6.14 2.50 -10.75
N TYR A 66 -4.83 2.61 -10.46
CA TYR A 66 -4.24 2.74 -9.13
C TYR A 66 -3.94 4.18 -8.71
N LEU A 67 -4.14 5.14 -9.60
CA LEU A 67 -3.83 6.54 -9.34
C LEU A 67 -4.66 7.20 -8.22
N PRO A 68 -5.88 6.75 -7.85
CA PRO A 68 -6.57 7.30 -6.68
C PRO A 68 -5.75 7.25 -5.37
N LYS A 69 -4.88 6.23 -5.20
CA LYS A 69 -3.99 6.13 -4.03
C LYS A 69 -3.03 7.32 -3.90
N LEU A 70 -2.71 7.99 -5.01
CA LEU A 70 -1.82 9.16 -5.01
C LEU A 70 -2.42 10.35 -4.27
N TRP A 71 -3.72 10.35 -3.99
CA TRP A 71 -4.36 11.35 -3.14
C TRP A 71 -3.76 11.38 -1.72
N GLY A 72 -3.13 10.28 -1.30
CA GLY A 72 -2.37 10.21 -0.05
C GLY A 72 -1.23 11.24 0.07
N TRP A 73 -0.75 11.80 -1.05
CA TRP A 73 0.26 12.86 -1.08
C TRP A 73 -0.35 14.27 -1.23
N SER A 74 -1.67 14.39 -1.23
CA SER A 74 -2.31 15.69 -1.41
C SER A 74 -2.26 16.52 -0.12
N PRO A 75 -2.10 17.87 -0.22
CA PRO A 75 -2.24 18.75 0.93
C PRO A 75 -3.57 18.53 1.68
N GLU A 76 -4.66 18.34 0.95
CA GLU A 76 -6.00 18.18 1.52
C GLU A 76 -6.10 16.89 2.35
N PHE A 77 -5.53 15.78 1.86
CA PHE A 77 -5.50 14.53 2.62
C PHE A 77 -4.61 14.64 3.86
N HIS A 78 -3.47 15.30 3.73
CA HIS A 78 -2.55 15.58 4.82
C HIS A 78 -3.21 16.42 5.94
N ASP A 79 -3.99 17.44 5.58
CA ASP A 79 -4.75 18.25 6.54
C ASP A 79 -5.80 17.43 7.29
N MET A 80 -6.43 16.44 6.61
CA MET A 80 -7.42 15.57 7.24
C MET A 80 -6.81 14.53 8.19
N ILE A 81 -5.68 13.92 7.83
CA ILE A 81 -5.02 12.92 8.68
C ILE A 81 -4.28 13.60 9.85
N GLY A 82 -3.68 14.77 9.60
CA GLY A 82 -3.11 15.67 10.60
C GLY A 82 -1.76 15.24 11.19
N GLU A 83 -1.33 14.00 10.99
CA GLU A 83 -0.07 13.46 11.52
C GLU A 83 0.57 12.46 10.55
N ARG A 84 1.78 12.00 10.89
CA ARG A 84 2.46 10.93 10.14
C ARG A 84 1.55 9.70 10.06
N PHE A 85 1.42 9.15 8.87
CA PHE A 85 0.70 7.90 8.66
C PHE A 85 1.54 6.92 7.84
N ALA A 86 1.15 5.65 7.88
CA ALA A 86 1.66 4.64 6.97
C ALA A 86 0.57 4.14 6.03
N SER A 87 0.79 4.24 4.73
CA SER A 87 -0.05 3.58 3.75
C SER A 87 0.34 2.10 3.65
N ILE A 88 -0.66 1.22 3.57
CA ILE A 88 -0.47 -0.21 3.42
C ILE A 88 -1.56 -0.81 2.52
N ASP A 89 -1.15 -1.62 1.53
CA ASP A 89 -2.08 -2.33 0.64
C ASP A 89 -2.78 -3.50 1.38
N LEU A 90 -3.92 -3.94 0.85
CA LEU A 90 -4.75 -4.99 1.46
C LEU A 90 -4.24 -6.43 1.25
N ASP A 91 -3.29 -6.61 0.33
CA ASP A 91 -2.73 -7.89 -0.06
C ASP A 91 -1.53 -8.29 0.82
N VAL A 92 -1.68 -8.13 2.14
CA VAL A 92 -0.60 -8.29 3.10
C VAL A 92 -0.97 -9.24 4.24
N VAL A 93 0.03 -9.90 4.80
CA VAL A 93 -0.04 -10.63 6.07
C VAL A 93 0.95 -9.98 7.03
N VAL A 94 0.46 -9.45 8.14
CA VAL A 94 1.27 -8.80 9.19
C VAL A 94 1.49 -9.78 10.34
N THR A 95 2.74 -9.96 10.75
CA THR A 95 3.16 -10.91 11.79
C THR A 95 3.96 -10.28 12.92
N GLY A 96 4.28 -8.98 12.81
CA GLY A 96 5.05 -8.25 13.81
C GLY A 96 4.82 -6.75 13.70
N ASP A 97 5.32 -6.03 14.70
CA ASP A 97 5.17 -4.58 14.80
C ASP A 97 5.97 -3.85 13.70
N LEU A 98 5.23 -3.09 12.89
CA LEU A 98 5.70 -2.34 11.74
C LEU A 98 6.12 -0.91 12.10
N GLU A 99 5.68 -0.36 13.23
CA GLU A 99 5.98 1.01 13.62
C GLU A 99 7.49 1.32 13.67
N PRO A 100 8.37 0.45 14.18
CA PRO A 100 9.81 0.72 14.18
C PRO A 100 10.44 0.89 12.78
N LEU A 101 9.74 0.46 11.72
CA LEU A 101 10.21 0.60 10.33
C LEU A 101 9.73 1.89 9.68
N LEU A 102 8.62 2.46 10.18
CA LEU A 102 7.82 3.47 9.51
C LEU A 102 7.85 4.81 10.28
N ASN A 103 8.04 4.75 11.58
CA ASN A 103 8.20 5.89 12.47
C ASN A 103 9.69 6.18 12.71
N VAL A 104 10.40 6.45 11.62
CA VAL A 104 11.83 6.80 11.61
C VAL A 104 12.01 8.32 11.51
N ASN A 105 13.24 8.79 11.72
CA ASN A 105 13.55 10.24 11.65
C ASN A 105 13.36 10.84 10.25
N GLU A 106 13.30 10.02 9.20
CA GLU A 106 13.06 10.48 7.84
C GLU A 106 11.58 10.82 7.63
N PRO A 107 11.24 11.98 7.01
CA PRO A 107 9.86 12.41 6.80
C PRO A 107 9.10 11.52 5.80
N PHE A 108 9.83 10.71 5.02
CA PHE A 108 9.28 9.71 4.11
C PHE A 108 10.18 8.50 4.05
N VAL A 109 9.58 7.32 4.05
CA VAL A 109 10.26 6.05 3.81
C VAL A 109 9.33 5.12 3.05
N ILE A 110 9.86 4.39 2.08
CA ILE A 110 9.09 3.53 1.17
C ILE A 110 9.74 2.16 1.01
N TRP A 111 8.94 1.14 0.77
CA TRP A 111 9.45 -0.20 0.56
C TRP A 111 10.32 -0.29 -0.71
N ASP A 112 11.54 -0.84 -0.60
CA ASP A 112 12.52 -0.95 -1.69
C ASP A 112 12.14 -1.95 -2.80
N ARG A 113 11.22 -2.87 -2.50
CA ARG A 113 11.05 -4.07 -3.32
C ARG A 113 10.04 -3.90 -4.43
N ALA A 114 10.46 -3.26 -5.50
CA ALA A 114 9.78 -3.31 -6.78
C ALA A 114 10.66 -3.90 -7.88
N ARG A 115 10.02 -4.38 -8.95
CA ARG A 115 10.69 -5.16 -10.00
C ARG A 115 11.78 -4.35 -10.72
N LEU A 116 11.36 -3.52 -11.68
CA LEU A 116 12.24 -2.66 -12.49
C LEU A 116 12.13 -1.21 -12.03
N GLU A 117 11.66 -1.01 -10.81
CA GLU A 117 11.31 0.29 -10.25
C GLU A 117 11.99 0.40 -8.89
N PRO A 118 12.40 1.61 -8.47
CA PRO A 118 13.15 1.80 -7.24
C PRO A 118 12.33 1.54 -5.97
N TYR A 119 10.99 1.65 -6.05
CA TYR A 119 10.11 1.63 -4.89
C TYR A 119 8.87 0.80 -5.12
N ASN A 120 8.30 0.31 -4.02
CA ASN A 120 7.00 -0.33 -3.96
C ASN A 120 6.02 0.44 -3.07
N THR A 121 4.96 0.96 -3.67
CA THR A 121 3.95 1.79 -2.98
C THR A 121 2.93 0.97 -2.20
N SER A 122 3.08 -0.36 -2.10
CA SER A 122 2.28 -1.19 -1.20
C SER A 122 2.56 -0.90 0.27
N MET A 123 3.71 -0.29 0.60
CA MET A 123 3.95 0.23 1.93
C MET A 123 4.88 1.44 1.93
N PHE A 124 4.45 2.51 2.58
CA PHE A 124 5.27 3.69 2.83
C PHE A 124 4.77 4.42 4.08
N SER A 125 5.60 5.27 4.68
CA SER A 125 5.16 6.25 5.68
C SER A 125 5.60 7.64 5.29
N ILE A 126 4.76 8.63 5.60
CA ILE A 126 4.97 10.01 5.21
C ILE A 126 4.47 10.98 6.28
N GLU A 127 5.19 12.08 6.46
CA GLU A 127 4.74 13.25 7.22
C GLU A 127 3.87 14.17 6.36
N PRO A 128 2.80 14.76 6.93
CA PRO A 128 2.00 15.78 6.27
C PRO A 128 2.84 16.88 5.63
N GLY A 129 2.63 17.12 4.34
CA GLY A 129 3.30 18.16 3.55
C GLY A 129 4.56 17.72 2.82
N TYR A 130 5.08 16.52 3.09
CA TYR A 130 6.25 16.00 2.40
C TYR A 130 5.87 15.33 1.06
N ARG A 131 6.75 15.46 0.05
CA ARG A 131 6.54 14.98 -1.34
C ARG A 131 5.15 15.27 -1.95
N ASN A 132 4.55 16.42 -1.62
CA ASN A 132 3.28 16.84 -2.22
C ASN A 132 3.37 16.99 -3.76
N ASP A 133 4.57 17.08 -4.33
CA ASP A 133 4.83 17.08 -5.76
C ASP A 133 4.36 15.80 -6.46
N VAL A 134 4.32 14.64 -5.78
CA VAL A 134 3.70 13.41 -6.29
C VAL A 134 2.24 13.64 -6.70
N TRP A 135 1.50 14.43 -5.91
CA TRP A 135 0.12 14.78 -6.19
C TRP A 135 -0.01 16.02 -7.06
N THR A 136 0.64 17.13 -6.68
CA THR A 136 0.44 18.44 -7.32
C THR A 136 0.96 18.49 -8.75
N THR A 137 1.84 17.57 -9.14
CA THR A 137 2.28 17.46 -10.54
C THR A 137 1.46 16.47 -11.36
N LEU A 138 0.53 15.72 -10.77
CA LEU A 138 -0.25 14.69 -11.44
C LEU A 138 -1.14 15.31 -12.52
N SER A 139 -0.97 14.85 -13.76
CA SER A 139 -1.88 15.19 -14.86
C SER A 139 -1.95 14.05 -15.88
N PRO A 140 -3.06 13.91 -16.64
CA PRO A 140 -3.16 12.89 -17.68
C PRO A 140 -2.04 12.96 -18.71
N GLU A 141 -1.62 14.17 -19.09
CA GLU A 141 -0.53 14.40 -20.04
C GLU A 141 0.81 13.90 -19.50
N LYS A 142 1.15 14.25 -18.25
CA LYS A 142 2.42 13.84 -17.63
C LYS A 142 2.46 12.34 -17.35
N VAL A 143 1.34 11.74 -16.92
CA VAL A 143 1.24 10.28 -16.77
C VAL A 143 1.46 9.58 -18.11
N ALA A 144 0.81 10.06 -19.18
CA ALA A 144 1.01 9.50 -20.51
C ALA A 144 2.47 9.67 -21.00
N TRP A 145 3.08 10.81 -20.71
CA TRP A 145 4.48 11.09 -21.04
C TRP A 145 5.46 10.17 -20.30
N ALA A 146 5.25 9.95 -19.00
CA ALA A 146 6.06 9.09 -18.15
C ALA A 146 5.92 7.63 -18.57
N ARG A 147 4.67 7.16 -18.77
CA ARG A 147 4.37 5.80 -19.20
C ARG A 147 5.02 5.42 -20.54
N LYS A 148 5.11 6.36 -21.49
CA LYS A 148 5.80 6.12 -22.78
C LYS A 148 7.30 5.88 -22.66
N ARG A 149 7.92 6.32 -21.55
CA ARG A 149 9.37 6.23 -21.31
C ARG A 149 9.75 5.15 -20.32
N ALA A 150 8.79 4.66 -19.55
CA ALA A 150 9.03 3.61 -18.58
C ALA A 150 9.16 2.25 -19.30
N ALA A 151 10.19 1.47 -18.94
CA ALA A 151 10.33 0.09 -19.41
C ALA A 151 9.23 -0.83 -18.84
N TYR A 152 8.62 -0.41 -17.74
CA TYR A 152 7.54 -1.11 -17.04
C TYR A 152 6.63 -0.08 -16.40
N TRP A 153 5.31 -0.33 -16.39
CA TRP A 153 4.34 0.59 -15.81
C TRP A 153 3.31 -0.17 -14.97
N THR A 154 3.26 0.15 -13.68
CA THR A 154 2.40 -0.46 -12.66
C THR A 154 1.30 0.48 -12.19
N GLY A 155 1.40 1.78 -12.50
CA GLY A 155 0.40 2.77 -12.09
C GLY A 155 0.98 3.79 -11.14
N ASP A 156 0.46 3.81 -9.92
CA ASP A 156 0.87 4.72 -8.85
C ASP A 156 2.35 4.54 -8.48
N GLN A 157 2.85 3.31 -8.38
CA GLN A 157 4.25 3.03 -8.09
C GLN A 157 5.20 3.62 -9.13
N SER A 158 4.89 3.42 -10.42
CA SER A 158 5.65 4.04 -11.52
C SER A 158 5.59 5.55 -11.51
N TRP A 159 4.45 6.10 -11.12
CA TRP A 159 4.30 7.55 -11.02
C TRP A 159 5.16 8.11 -9.87
N VAL A 160 5.11 7.50 -8.68
CA VAL A 160 5.96 7.88 -7.54
C VAL A 160 7.43 7.81 -7.92
N ALA A 161 7.88 6.70 -8.52
CA ALA A 161 9.26 6.56 -8.97
C ALA A 161 9.65 7.61 -10.03
N HIS A 162 8.74 7.96 -10.94
CA HIS A 162 8.97 8.98 -11.94
C HIS A 162 9.19 10.37 -11.34
N VAL A 163 8.39 10.74 -10.33
CA VAL A 163 8.46 12.06 -9.69
C VAL A 163 9.66 12.15 -8.74
N LEU A 164 9.89 11.13 -7.91
CA LEU A 164 10.86 11.18 -6.81
C LEU A 164 12.29 10.79 -7.21
N GLY A 165 12.46 10.01 -8.28
CA GLY A 165 13.77 9.40 -8.59
C GLY A 165 14.08 8.22 -7.67
N PRO A 166 15.36 7.79 -7.54
CA PRO A 166 15.74 6.57 -6.83
C PRO A 166 16.33 6.77 -5.42
N ASP A 167 16.46 8.01 -4.92
CA ASP A 167 17.26 8.34 -3.73
C ASP A 167 16.47 8.53 -2.41
N GLU A 168 15.16 8.25 -2.38
CA GLU A 168 14.37 8.22 -1.14
C GLU A 168 14.85 7.14 -0.15
N PRO A 169 14.73 7.39 1.16
CA PRO A 169 14.96 6.37 2.18
C PRO A 169 14.04 5.15 2.00
N THR A 170 14.62 3.97 2.16
CA THR A 170 13.88 2.71 2.01
C THR A 170 14.08 1.75 3.18
N PHE A 171 13.15 0.81 3.30
CA PHE A 171 13.26 -0.41 4.10
C PHE A 171 12.92 -1.60 3.21
N GLY A 172 13.23 -2.82 3.64
CA GLY A 172 13.00 -4.02 2.85
C GLY A 172 13.12 -5.33 3.61
N GLU A 173 13.70 -6.32 2.94
CA GLU A 173 13.78 -7.71 3.41
C GLU A 173 14.64 -7.84 4.69
N THR A 174 15.66 -7.01 4.85
CA THR A 174 16.51 -6.95 6.07
C THR A 174 15.73 -6.50 7.31
N GLU A 175 14.69 -5.69 7.12
CA GLU A 175 13.80 -5.22 8.18
C GLU A 175 12.59 -6.15 8.40
N GLY A 176 12.50 -7.26 7.67
CA GLY A 176 11.43 -8.25 7.80
C GLY A 176 10.21 -7.98 6.90
N VAL A 177 10.34 -7.12 5.89
CA VAL A 177 9.27 -6.87 4.90
C VAL A 177 9.59 -7.61 3.59
N ILE A 178 8.75 -8.60 3.25
CA ILE A 178 9.01 -9.47 2.11
C ILE A 178 7.88 -9.49 1.08
N GLN A 179 8.25 -9.83 -0.16
CA GLN A 179 7.28 -10.32 -1.14
C GLN A 179 7.09 -11.81 -0.91
N TYR A 180 5.87 -12.24 -0.63
CA TYR A 180 5.56 -13.65 -0.52
C TYR A 180 5.79 -14.39 -1.84
N ARG A 181 6.47 -15.54 -1.76
CA ARG A 181 6.69 -16.43 -2.89
C ARG A 181 6.42 -17.85 -2.39
N PRO A 182 5.39 -18.55 -2.91
CA PRO A 182 5.08 -19.92 -2.48
C PRO A 182 6.30 -20.85 -2.57
N SER A 183 7.14 -20.70 -3.59
CA SER A 183 8.35 -21.53 -3.75
C SER A 183 9.41 -21.34 -2.66
N LYS A 184 9.36 -20.22 -1.92
CA LYS A 184 10.34 -19.90 -0.87
C LYS A 184 9.76 -19.97 0.54
N HIS A 185 8.50 -19.62 0.71
CA HIS A 185 7.90 -19.35 2.02
C HIS A 185 6.75 -20.31 2.35
N ARG A 186 6.64 -21.47 1.67
CA ARG A 186 5.51 -22.40 1.84
C ARG A 186 5.42 -22.99 3.25
N ASP A 187 6.55 -23.32 3.86
CA ASP A 187 6.53 -24.21 5.02
C ASP A 187 6.51 -23.43 6.35
N ALA A 188 7.18 -22.28 6.43
CA ALA A 188 7.22 -21.39 7.60
C ALA A 188 7.42 -19.92 7.19
N PRO A 189 7.01 -18.93 8.02
CA PRO A 189 7.42 -17.55 7.81
C PRO A 189 8.94 -17.43 8.01
N PRO A 190 9.65 -16.59 7.24
CA PRO A 190 11.04 -16.27 7.53
C PRO A 190 11.23 -15.76 8.96
N GLU A 191 12.39 -16.04 9.55
CA GLU A 191 12.75 -15.50 10.85
C GLU A 191 12.77 -13.97 10.81
N GLY A 192 12.22 -13.32 11.84
CA GLY A 192 12.15 -11.86 11.91
C GLY A 192 11.16 -11.20 10.95
N MET A 193 10.39 -11.97 10.17
CA MET A 193 9.38 -11.40 9.27
C MET A 193 8.30 -10.62 10.05
N LYS A 194 8.04 -9.39 9.58
CA LYS A 194 7.00 -8.50 10.12
C LYS A 194 5.83 -8.34 9.15
N ALA A 195 6.08 -8.35 7.85
CA ALA A 195 5.04 -8.30 6.83
C ALA A 195 5.42 -9.11 5.59
N ALA A 196 4.42 -9.78 5.02
CA ALA A 196 4.52 -10.44 3.73
C ALA A 196 3.44 -9.93 2.77
N PHE A 197 3.84 -9.26 1.69
CA PHE A 197 2.95 -8.80 0.63
C PHE A 197 2.78 -9.87 -0.45
N LEU A 198 1.56 -10.12 -0.85
CA LEU A 198 1.13 -11.13 -1.82
C LEU A 198 1.10 -10.55 -3.24
N CYS A 199 2.16 -9.83 -3.64
CA CYS A 199 2.18 -9.13 -4.93
C CYS A 199 1.94 -10.09 -6.11
N GLY A 200 1.05 -9.70 -7.04
CA GLY A 200 0.74 -10.45 -8.24
C GLY A 200 -0.64 -11.12 -8.17
N PRO A 201 -0.80 -12.38 -8.63
CA PRO A 201 -2.13 -13.03 -8.71
C PRO A 201 -2.60 -13.60 -7.36
N TYR A 202 -1.85 -13.38 -6.29
CA TYR A 202 -2.15 -13.95 -4.99
C TYR A 202 -3.02 -12.98 -4.20
N GLU A 203 -4.07 -13.48 -3.57
CA GLU A 203 -4.98 -12.70 -2.73
C GLU A 203 -5.08 -13.42 -1.40
N PRO A 204 -4.96 -12.76 -0.22
CA PRO A 204 -4.83 -13.42 1.09
C PRO A 204 -5.98 -14.37 1.49
N ARG A 205 -7.15 -14.25 0.85
CA ARG A 205 -8.29 -15.16 1.05
C ARG A 205 -8.36 -16.34 0.09
N SER A 206 -7.51 -16.40 -0.94
CA SER A 206 -7.45 -17.53 -1.88
C SER A 206 -6.91 -18.80 -1.22
N GLU A 207 -7.78 -19.80 -1.01
CA GLU A 207 -7.43 -21.04 -0.29
C GLU A 207 -6.34 -21.88 -0.98
N SER A 208 -6.21 -21.80 -2.31
CA SER A 208 -5.31 -22.65 -3.08
C SER A 208 -3.85 -22.18 -3.06
N ALA A 209 -3.58 -20.93 -2.66
CA ALA A 209 -2.26 -20.31 -2.77
C ALA A 209 -1.46 -20.24 -1.45
N HIS A 210 -2.08 -20.46 -0.29
CA HIS A 210 -1.45 -20.15 1.00
C HIS A 210 -0.94 -21.34 1.78
N SER A 211 0.23 -21.16 2.38
CA SER A 211 0.78 -22.01 3.43
C SER A 211 -0.13 -22.08 4.66
N LYS A 212 0.05 -23.13 5.48
CA LYS A 212 -0.68 -23.28 6.75
C LYS A 212 -0.41 -22.10 7.70
N TRP A 213 0.84 -21.62 7.76
CA TRP A 213 1.21 -20.52 8.64
C TRP A 213 0.56 -19.20 8.21
N MET A 214 0.46 -18.96 6.90
CA MET A 214 -0.11 -17.72 6.37
C MET A 214 -1.60 -17.63 6.69
N ARG A 215 -2.35 -18.73 6.51
CA ARG A 215 -3.76 -18.79 6.88
C ARG A 215 -3.97 -18.52 8.37
N LYS A 216 -3.09 -19.07 9.21
CA LYS A 216 -3.14 -18.85 10.67
C LYS A 216 -2.83 -17.39 11.05
N ALA A 217 -1.89 -16.76 10.36
CA ALA A 217 -1.51 -15.37 10.64
C ALA A 217 -2.56 -14.35 10.13
N TYR A 218 -3.24 -14.68 9.04
CA TYR A 218 -4.23 -13.80 8.40
C TYR A 218 -5.58 -13.73 9.12
N VAL A 219 -5.91 -14.71 9.97
CA VAL A 219 -7.14 -14.68 10.78
C VAL A 219 -6.91 -14.02 12.13
#